data_AF-A0A2W0BHQ3-F1
#
_entry.id   AF-A0A2W0BHQ3-F1
#
_cell.length_a   1.000
_cell.length_b   1.000
_cell.length_c   1.000
_cell.angle_alpha   90.00
_cell.angle_beta   90.00
_cell.angle_gamma   90.00
#
_symmetry.space_group_name_H-M   'P 1'
#
loop_
_entity.id
_entity.type
_entity.pdbx_description
1 polymer ?
#
loop_
_entity_poly.entity_id
_entity_poly.type
_entity_poly.pdbx_seq_one_letter_code
_entity_poly.pdbx_strand_id
1 'polypeptide(L)'
;MSITSPRFGDDAKVTINSIQEKKQQGTPITCLTAYDYSTSRLVDQAGIDMILVGDSLAMVVLGYENTLPITVEEMLHHTRAVRRAVKRALVIADMPFASYQVDEKQAVKNATRFLKDGGA
;
A
#
# COMPACT_ATOMS: atom_id res chain seq x y z
N MET A 1 33.59 7.03 -15.73
CA MET A 1 32.27 6.48 -16.10
C MET A 1 31.29 6.85 -15.01
N SER A 2 30.49 7.90 -15.22
CA SER A 2 29.43 8.29 -14.30
C SER A 2 28.23 7.38 -14.58
N ILE A 3 27.96 6.44 -13.68
CA ILE A 3 26.71 5.68 -13.68
C ILE A 3 25.66 6.62 -13.11
N THR A 4 25.12 7.51 -13.95
CA THR A 4 23.91 8.25 -13.59
C THR A 4 22.78 7.23 -13.49
N SER A 5 22.39 6.91 -12.26
CA SER A 5 21.18 6.16 -11.96
C SER A 5 20.00 6.79 -12.71
N PRO A 6 19.10 5.99 -13.31
CA PRO A 6 17.90 6.54 -13.93
C PRO A 6 17.12 7.27 -12.83
N ARG A 7 16.86 8.56 -13.00
CA ARG A 7 15.94 9.29 -12.12
C ARG A 7 14.53 8.86 -12.50
N PHE A 8 13.99 7.89 -11.78
CA PHE A 8 12.61 7.45 -11.93
C PHE A 8 11.68 8.46 -11.22
N GLY A 9 11.05 9.33 -12.02
CA GLY A 9 10.00 10.25 -11.58
C GLY A 9 10.47 11.42 -10.70
N ASP A 10 9.66 12.47 -10.63
CA ASP A 10 9.85 13.52 -9.63
C ASP A 10 9.86 12.90 -8.23
N ASP A 11 10.79 13.33 -7.37
CA ASP A 11 10.86 12.93 -5.95
C ASP A 11 9.62 13.39 -5.13
N ALA A 12 8.62 13.98 -5.79
CA ALA A 12 7.39 14.47 -5.20
C ALA A 12 6.50 13.31 -4.75
N LYS A 13 6.06 13.37 -3.49
CA LYS A 13 5.15 12.39 -2.91
C LYS A 13 3.84 12.29 -3.72
N VAL A 14 3.46 11.07 -4.05
CA VAL A 14 2.18 10.77 -4.71
C VAL A 14 1.05 10.93 -3.70
N THR A 15 0.05 11.71 -4.10
CA THR A 15 -1.16 12.03 -3.32
C THR A 15 -2.41 11.71 -4.12
N ILE A 16 -3.57 11.70 -3.47
CA ILE A 16 -4.87 11.52 -4.13
C ILE A 16 -5.05 12.54 -5.25
N ASN A 17 -4.66 13.80 -5.04
CA ASN A 17 -4.75 14.85 -6.08
C ASN A 17 -3.86 14.52 -7.29
N SER A 18 -2.62 14.08 -7.07
CA SER A 18 -1.74 13.69 -8.19
C SER A 18 -2.30 12.50 -9.00
N ILE A 19 -2.98 11.55 -8.34
CA ILE A 19 -3.65 10.44 -9.02
C ILE A 19 -4.84 10.95 -9.86
N GLN A 20 -5.63 11.88 -9.31
CA GLN A 20 -6.73 12.51 -10.05
C GLN A 20 -6.24 13.29 -11.26
N GLU A 21 -5.14 14.04 -11.13
CA GLU A 21 -4.49 14.76 -12.23
C GLU A 21 -4.01 13.80 -13.32
N LYS A 22 -3.29 12.72 -12.96
CA LYS A 22 -2.87 11.68 -13.93
C LYS A 22 -4.06 11.11 -14.69
N LYS A 23 -5.17 10.83 -14.01
CA LYS A 23 -6.41 10.35 -14.63
C LYS A 23 -6.98 11.37 -15.63
N GLN A 24 -7.04 12.66 -15.26
CA GLN A 24 -7.54 13.72 -16.14
C GLN A 24 -6.66 13.92 -17.38
N GLN A 25 -5.35 13.73 -17.22
CA GLN A 25 -4.37 13.83 -18.30
C GLN A 25 -4.27 12.55 -19.17
N GLY A 26 -5.00 11.49 -18.82
CA GLY A 26 -4.89 10.20 -19.51
C GLY A 26 -3.55 9.49 -19.31
N THR A 27 -2.79 9.86 -18.27
CA THR A 27 -1.53 9.19 -17.94
C THR A 27 -1.80 7.90 -17.17
N PRO A 28 -1.22 6.76 -17.56
CA PRO A 28 -1.38 5.51 -16.83
C PRO A 28 -0.97 5.63 -15.35
N ILE A 29 -1.77 5.05 -14.47
CA ILE A 29 -1.51 4.97 -13.04
C ILE A 29 -1.02 3.55 -12.72
N THR A 30 0.11 3.46 -12.05
CA THR A 30 0.75 2.18 -11.68
C THR A 30 0.47 1.83 -10.22
N CYS A 31 0.08 0.57 -9.97
CA CYS A 31 -0.16 0.05 -8.64
C CYS A 31 0.47 -1.33 -8.53
N LEU A 32 1.19 -1.60 -7.44
CA LEU A 32 1.77 -2.90 -7.18
C LEU A 32 1.59 -3.29 -5.72
N THR A 33 1.36 -4.58 -5.46
CA THR A 33 1.31 -5.06 -4.09
C THR A 33 2.71 -5.22 -3.51
N ALA A 34 2.87 -4.87 -2.23
CA ALA A 34 4.08 -5.15 -1.47
C ALA A 34 3.73 -5.26 0.02
N TYR A 35 4.45 -6.10 0.74
CA TYR A 35 4.05 -6.53 2.09
C TYR A 35 5.16 -6.37 3.14
N ASP A 36 6.37 -6.01 2.72
CA ASP A 36 7.55 -5.92 3.57
C ASP A 36 8.41 -4.70 3.23
N TYR A 37 9.34 -4.37 4.13
CA TYR A 37 10.19 -3.19 3.99
C TYR A 37 11.07 -3.21 2.73
N SER A 38 11.71 -4.34 2.45
CA SER A 38 12.72 -4.44 1.39
C SER A 38 12.07 -4.34 0.01
N THR A 39 11.01 -5.11 -0.20
CA THR A 39 10.24 -5.10 -1.45
C THR A 39 9.62 -3.74 -1.69
N SER A 40 8.94 -3.15 -0.69
CA SER A 40 8.33 -1.83 -0.83
C SER A 40 9.32 -0.73 -1.13
N ARG A 41 10.55 -0.81 -0.61
CA ARG A 41 11.61 0.15 -0.92
C ARG A 41 12.01 0.09 -2.40
N LEU A 42 12.14 -1.11 -2.95
CA LEU A 42 12.46 -1.31 -4.38
C LEU A 42 11.31 -0.83 -5.28
N VAL A 43 10.07 -1.17 -4.92
CA VAL A 43 8.86 -0.74 -5.64
C VAL A 43 8.72 0.78 -5.63
N ASP A 44 8.96 1.43 -4.49
CA ASP A 44 8.97 2.89 -4.40
C ASP A 44 10.07 3.49 -5.29
N GLN A 45 11.29 2.96 -5.25
CA GLN A 45 12.40 3.44 -6.09
C GLN A 45 12.19 3.22 -7.59
N ALA A 46 11.39 2.23 -7.98
CA ALA A 46 11.06 1.95 -9.38
C ALA A 46 10.07 2.95 -10.00
N GLY A 47 9.56 3.92 -9.23
CA GLY A 47 8.65 4.94 -9.76
C GLY A 47 7.17 4.54 -9.73
N ILE A 48 6.79 3.47 -9.04
CA ILE A 48 5.38 3.07 -8.91
C ILE A 48 4.56 4.13 -8.17
N ASP A 49 3.34 4.42 -8.64
CA ASP A 49 2.51 5.49 -8.09
C ASP A 49 1.89 5.08 -6.74
N MET A 50 1.41 3.84 -6.65
CA MET A 50 0.68 3.32 -5.50
C MET A 50 1.20 1.95 -5.07
N ILE A 51 1.28 1.74 -3.75
CA ILE A 51 1.62 0.45 -3.16
C ILE A 51 0.43 -0.05 -2.35
N LEU A 52 -0.06 -1.24 -2.70
CA LEU A 52 -1.19 -1.87 -2.02
C LEU A 52 -0.72 -2.96 -1.06
N VAL A 53 -1.01 -2.78 0.22
CA VAL A 53 -0.94 -3.83 1.25
C VAL A 53 -2.28 -4.54 1.25
N GLY A 54 -2.42 -5.50 0.35
CA GLY A 54 -3.66 -6.25 0.14
C GLY A 54 -3.76 -7.52 0.98
N ASP A 55 -4.98 -8.00 1.19
CA ASP A 55 -5.27 -9.25 1.92
C ASP A 55 -4.70 -10.51 1.24
N SER A 56 -4.37 -10.42 -0.06
CA SER A 56 -3.57 -11.38 -0.82
C SER A 56 -2.27 -11.81 -0.11
N LEU A 57 -1.74 -11.00 0.81
CA LEU A 57 -0.61 -11.34 1.67
C LEU A 57 -0.84 -12.66 2.43
N ALA A 58 -2.10 -12.96 2.79
CA ALA A 58 -2.51 -14.22 3.39
C ALA A 58 -1.96 -15.43 2.63
N MET A 59 -2.10 -15.42 1.31
CA MET A 59 -1.70 -16.54 0.46
C MET A 59 -0.22 -16.44 0.08
N VAL A 60 0.21 -15.28 -0.38
CA VAL A 60 1.53 -15.14 -1.03
C VAL A 60 2.68 -14.95 -0.05
N VAL A 61 2.39 -14.55 1.20
CA VAL A 61 3.38 -14.33 2.25
C VAL A 61 3.21 -15.32 3.39
N LEU A 62 1.97 -15.53 3.87
CA LEU A 62 1.70 -16.36 5.06
C LEU A 62 1.36 -17.81 4.73
N GLY A 63 1.08 -18.13 3.45
CA GLY A 63 0.79 -19.50 3.01
C GLY A 63 -0.60 -20.01 3.40
N TYR A 64 -1.55 -19.13 3.72
CA TYR A 64 -2.95 -19.49 3.90
C TYR A 64 -3.57 -19.95 2.57
N GLU A 65 -4.55 -20.86 2.65
CA GLU A 65 -5.24 -21.37 1.45
C GLU A 65 -6.11 -20.30 0.76
N ASN A 66 -6.53 -19.28 1.51
CA ASN A 66 -7.31 -18.14 1.03
C ASN A 66 -7.09 -16.92 1.94
N THR A 67 -7.78 -15.80 1.66
CA THR A 67 -7.61 -14.55 2.41
C THR A 67 -8.51 -14.40 3.63
N LEU A 68 -9.44 -15.33 3.88
CA LEU A 68 -10.38 -15.24 5.01
C LEU A 68 -9.74 -15.26 6.41
N PRO A 69 -8.68 -16.04 6.69
CA PRO A 69 -8.16 -16.16 8.05
C PRO A 69 -7.30 -14.96 8.48
N ILE A 70 -6.98 -14.04 7.56
CA ILE A 70 -6.12 -12.92 7.88
C ILE A 70 -6.80 -11.91 8.82
N THR A 71 -6.07 -11.50 9.84
CA THR A 71 -6.55 -10.61 10.89
C THR A 71 -6.19 -9.15 10.61
N VAL A 72 -6.91 -8.23 11.25
CA VAL A 72 -6.55 -6.80 11.24
C VAL A 72 -5.15 -6.57 11.80
N GLU A 73 -4.71 -7.35 12.80
CA GLU A 73 -3.39 -7.18 13.40
C GLU A 73 -2.24 -7.58 12.47
N GLU A 74 -2.41 -8.67 11.71
CA GLU A 74 -1.47 -9.07 10.66
C GLU A 74 -1.39 -8.00 9.57
N MET A 75 -2.54 -7.51 9.08
CA MET A 75 -2.57 -6.42 8.11
C MET A 75 -1.87 -5.16 8.63
N LEU A 76 -2.14 -4.72 9.86
CA LEU A 76 -1.49 -3.57 10.48
C LEU A 76 0.03 -3.78 10.65
N HIS A 77 0.50 -5.00 10.91
CA HIS A 77 1.92 -5.31 10.96
C HIS A 77 2.59 -5.06 9.61
N HIS A 78 2.04 -5.63 8.54
CA HIS A 78 2.58 -5.47 7.19
C HIS A 78 2.49 -4.02 6.71
N THR A 79 1.36 -3.33 6.96
CA THR A 79 1.22 -1.90 6.61
C THR A 79 2.29 -1.04 7.27
N ARG A 80 2.61 -1.27 8.55
CA ARG A 80 3.70 -0.54 9.23
C ARG A 80 5.07 -0.82 8.61
N ALA A 81 5.33 -2.05 8.20
CA ALA A 81 6.59 -2.42 7.55
C ALA A 81 6.75 -1.69 6.21
N VAL A 82 5.71 -1.73 5.38
CA VAL A 82 5.64 -1.02 4.10
C VAL A 82 5.78 0.49 4.30
N ARG A 83 5.03 1.07 5.24
CA ARG A 83 5.05 2.51 5.47
C ARG A 83 6.42 3.06 5.83
N ARG A 84 7.23 2.29 6.57
CA ARG A 84 8.62 2.64 6.92
C ARG A 84 9.56 2.67 5.71
N ALA A 85 9.25 1.91 4.66
CA ALA A 85 10.06 1.84 3.45
C ALA A 85 9.73 2.93 2.43
N VAL A 86 8.44 3.26 2.28
CA VAL A 86 7.92 4.11 1.20
C VAL A 86 8.12 5.59 1.49
N LYS A 87 8.73 6.30 0.54
CA LYS A 87 8.94 7.75 0.60
C LYS A 87 8.02 8.50 -0.36
N ARG A 88 7.80 8.00 -1.57
CA ARG A 88 7.08 8.71 -2.63
C ARG A 88 5.69 8.14 -2.86
N ALA A 89 5.56 6.84 -3.11
CA ALA A 89 4.31 6.21 -3.52
C ALA A 89 3.19 6.39 -2.48
N LEU A 90 1.94 6.42 -2.96
CA LEU A 90 0.76 6.40 -2.10
C LEU A 90 0.59 4.98 -1.54
N VAL A 91 0.62 4.83 -0.21
CA VAL A 91 0.37 3.55 0.45
C VAL A 91 -1.13 3.37 0.62
N ILE A 92 -1.64 2.19 0.28
CA ILE A 92 -3.03 1.80 0.44
C ILE A 92 -3.02 0.48 1.23
N ALA A 93 -3.92 0.34 2.20
CA ALA A 93 -4.08 -0.91 2.94
C ALA A 93 -5.53 -1.40 2.83
N ASP A 94 -5.69 -2.68 2.50
CA ASP A 94 -7.01 -3.30 2.48
C ASP A 94 -7.50 -3.57 3.91
N MET A 95 -8.81 -3.46 4.07
CA MET A 95 -9.49 -3.96 5.26
C MET A 95 -9.85 -5.44 5.05
N PRO A 96 -9.40 -6.35 5.93
CA PRO A 96 -9.62 -7.78 5.73
C PRO A 96 -11.09 -8.16 5.88
N PHE A 97 -11.43 -9.39 5.46
CA PHE A 97 -12.78 -9.91 5.54
C PHE A 97 -13.36 -9.82 6.96
N ALA A 98 -14.67 -9.59 7.07
CA ALA A 98 -15.41 -9.33 8.31
C ALA A 98 -14.98 -8.08 9.11
N SER A 99 -13.99 -7.29 8.68
CA SER A 99 -13.57 -6.10 9.41
C SER A 99 -14.39 -4.85 9.09
N TYR A 100 -15.26 -4.87 8.08
CA TYR A 100 -16.02 -3.68 7.64
C TYR A 100 -17.48 -3.98 7.25
N GLN A 101 -17.87 -5.24 7.14
CA GLN A 101 -19.20 -5.67 6.68
C GLN A 101 -20.27 -5.66 7.77
N VAL A 102 -19.86 -5.62 9.05
CA VAL A 102 -20.78 -5.69 10.20
C VAL A 102 -21.63 -4.43 10.29
N ASP A 103 -21.00 -3.26 10.37
CA ASP A 103 -21.65 -1.96 10.31
C ASP A 103 -20.64 -0.84 9.95
N GLU A 104 -21.18 0.33 9.58
CA GLU A 104 -20.38 1.50 9.19
C GLU A 104 -19.46 2.01 10.31
N LYS A 105 -19.89 1.95 11.58
CA LYS A 105 -19.07 2.44 12.71
C LYS A 105 -17.85 1.55 12.90
N GLN A 106 -18.00 0.24 12.77
CA GLN A 106 -16.90 -0.71 12.83
C GLN A 106 -15.94 -0.53 11.64
N ALA A 107 -16.48 -0.33 10.42
CA ALA A 107 -15.69 -0.03 9.24
C ALA A 107 -14.84 1.23 9.43
N VAL A 108 -15.44 2.34 9.87
CA VAL A 108 -14.74 3.61 10.13
C VAL A 108 -13.70 3.45 11.25
N LYS A 109 -14.02 2.71 12.31
CA LYS A 109 -13.08 2.44 13.41
C LYS A 109 -11.85 1.70 12.90
N ASN A 110 -12.03 0.64 12.11
CA ASN A 110 -10.92 -0.12 11.56
C ASN A 110 -10.11 0.68 10.53
N ALA A 111 -10.77 1.44 9.64
CA ALA A 111 -10.09 2.35 8.73
C ALA A 111 -9.22 3.38 9.49
N THR A 112 -9.74 3.92 10.60
CA THR A 112 -8.98 4.83 11.48
C THR A 112 -7.74 4.14 12.06
N ARG A 113 -7.81 2.86 12.43
CA ARG A 113 -6.64 2.10 12.88
C ARG A 113 -5.61 1.92 11.75
N PHE A 114 -6.03 1.65 10.53
CA PHE A 114 -5.11 1.56 9.38
C PHE A 114 -4.36 2.86 9.12
N LEU A 115 -5.04 4.00 9.23
CA LEU A 115 -4.41 5.33 9.11
C LEU A 115 -3.48 5.62 10.30
N LYS A 116 -3.95 5.40 11.54
CA LYS A 116 -3.23 5.82 12.75
C LYS A 116 -2.12 4.86 13.16
N ASP A 117 -2.41 3.57 13.18
CA ASP A 117 -1.50 2.53 13.68
C ASP A 117 -0.69 1.93 12.52
N GLY A 118 -1.32 1.77 11.35
CA GLY A 118 -0.69 1.25 10.13
C GLY A 118 0.15 2.29 9.39
N GLY A 119 -0.31 3.54 9.38
CA GLY A 119 0.28 4.63 8.62
C GLY A 119 -0.02 4.59 7.12
N ALA A 120 -1.09 3.90 6.72
CA ALA A 120 -1.63 3.97 5.36
C ALA A 120 -2.01 5.43 5.00
#